data_AF-A0A8S3IHB6-F1
#
_entry.id   AF-A0A8S3IHB6-F1
#
_cell.length_a   1.000
_cell.length_b   1.000
_cell.length_c   1.000
_cell.angle_alpha   90.00
_cell.angle_beta   90.00
_cell.angle_gamma   90.00
#
_symmetry.space_group_name_H-M   'P 1'
#
loop_
_entity.id
_entity.type
_entity.pdbx_description
1 polymer ?
#
loop_
_entity_poly.entity_id
_entity_poly.type
_entity_poly.pdbx_seq_one_letter_code
_entity_poly.pdbx_strand_id
1 'polypeptide(L)'
;MKIKKETLDTIVITRWSSVAESLNSFILLRAPLEVLVVADKSIAPIKIISIINSRCFFKDVENLYKIMKPLAYAMKIIQSSSITLADCYLILSYLQLAANEFVAQTETRTFGRFVNKVINIRLKEFENDLYLSAYYLHPKYRGGGMLTDGRSAVYRYIAEYSKKIGNNLLMTKNV
;
A
#
# COMPACT_ATOMS: atom_id res chain seq x y z
N MET A 1 -3.86 27.82 31.29
CA MET A 1 -3.08 27.56 30.07
C MET A 1 -4.05 27.22 28.94
N LYS A 2 -4.35 28.18 28.07
CA LYS A 2 -5.27 28.01 26.93
C LYS A 2 -4.46 27.50 25.75
N ILE A 3 -4.70 26.27 25.31
CA ILE A 3 -4.14 25.76 24.06
C ILE A 3 -5.04 26.30 22.94
N LYS A 4 -4.50 27.17 22.09
CA LYS A 4 -5.17 27.65 20.87
C LYS A 4 -5.38 26.45 19.95
N LYS A 5 -6.63 26.25 19.54
CA LYS A 5 -7.03 25.31 18.50
C LYS A 5 -6.66 25.92 17.15
N GLU A 6 -5.39 25.79 16.78
CA GLU A 6 -5.00 25.99 15.38
C GLU A 6 -5.61 24.84 14.56
N THR A 7 -6.14 25.22 13.41
CA THR A 7 -6.87 24.40 12.45
C THR A 7 -6.14 23.08 12.18
N LEU A 8 -6.70 21.98 12.70
CA LEU A 8 -6.43 20.66 12.14
C LEU A 8 -7.06 20.66 10.75
N ASP A 9 -6.25 20.91 9.73
CA ASP A 9 -6.55 20.43 8.40
C ASP A 9 -6.58 18.90 8.51
N THR A 10 -7.76 18.35 8.76
CA THR A 10 -8.00 16.91 8.72
C THR A 10 -8.01 16.47 7.26
N ILE A 11 -6.84 16.53 6.63
CA ILE A 11 -6.50 15.54 5.60
C ILE A 11 -6.63 14.21 6.33
N VAL A 12 -7.54 13.35 5.89
CA VAL A 12 -7.77 12.05 6.53
C VAL A 12 -6.46 11.25 6.46
N ILE A 13 -5.65 11.33 7.52
CA ILE A 13 -4.43 10.53 7.69
C ILE A 13 -4.92 9.10 7.86
N THR A 14 -4.95 8.34 6.77
CA THR A 14 -5.44 6.97 6.81
C THR A 14 -4.57 6.17 7.78
N ARG A 15 -5.22 5.56 8.77
CA ARG A 15 -4.68 4.98 10.01
C ARG A 15 -3.75 3.76 9.81
N TRP A 16 -3.29 3.48 8.60
CA TRP A 16 -2.50 2.29 8.25
C TRP A 16 -1.12 2.31 8.90
N SER A 17 -0.48 3.49 8.95
CA SER A 17 0.78 3.67 9.67
C SER A 17 0.61 3.40 11.16
N SER A 18 -0.43 3.96 11.78
CA SER A 18 -0.69 3.76 13.22
C SER A 18 -0.90 2.28 13.57
N VAL A 19 -1.60 1.51 12.73
CA VAL A 19 -1.76 0.07 12.95
C VAL A 19 -0.44 -0.66 12.79
N ALA A 20 0.34 -0.39 11.73
CA ALA A 20 1.63 -1.03 11.52
C ALA A 20 2.64 -0.69 12.63
N GLU A 21 2.67 0.55 13.10
CA GLU A 21 3.51 1.03 14.21
C GLU A 21 3.10 0.40 15.55
N SER A 22 1.79 0.28 15.81
CA SER A 22 1.27 -0.40 16.99
C SER A 22 1.67 -1.87 17.01
N LEU A 23 1.48 -2.59 15.91
CA LEU A 23 1.90 -4.00 15.79
C LEU A 23 3.42 -4.16 15.97
N ASN A 24 4.21 -3.27 15.37
CA ASN A 24 5.66 -3.25 15.57
C ASN A 24 6.03 -3.02 17.04
N SER A 25 5.30 -2.12 17.72
CA SER A 25 5.51 -1.86 19.15
C SER A 25 5.22 -3.09 20.00
N PHE A 26 4.14 -3.83 19.72
CA PHE A 26 3.87 -5.11 20.39
C PHE A 26 5.02 -6.12 20.21
N ILE A 27 5.53 -6.26 18.98
CA ILE A 27 6.63 -7.17 18.68
C ILE A 27 7.89 -6.79 19.48
N LEU A 28 8.25 -5.50 19.50
CA LEU A 28 9.43 -5.00 20.22
C LEU A 28 9.28 -5.11 21.74
N LEU A 29 8.07 -4.88 22.27
CA LEU A 29 7.80 -4.89 23.70
C LEU A 29 7.63 -6.29 24.27
N ARG A 30 7.57 -7.34 23.44
CA ARG A 30 7.38 -8.72 23.89
C ARG A 30 8.37 -9.13 24.98
N ALA A 31 9.67 -9.04 24.69
CA ALA A 31 10.70 -9.47 25.64
C ALA A 31 10.70 -8.62 26.94
N PRO A 32 10.62 -7.27 26.89
CA PRO A 32 10.43 -6.46 28.09
C PRO A 32 9.20 -6.84 28.91
N LEU A 33 8.05 -7.10 28.27
CA LEU A 33 6.81 -7.48 28.94
C LEU A 33 6.91 -8.86 29.62
N GLU A 34 7.55 -9.84 28.96
CA GLU A 34 7.80 -11.16 29.53
C GLU A 34 8.65 -11.05 30.82
N VAL A 35 9.72 -10.23 30.80
CA VAL A 35 10.57 -9.99 31.99
C VAL A 35 9.79 -9.35 33.14
N LEU A 36 8.97 -8.33 32.85
CA LEU A 36 8.17 -7.63 33.87
C LEU A 36 7.15 -8.55 34.54
N VAL A 37 6.46 -9.37 33.76
CA VAL A 37 5.46 -10.33 34.27
C VAL A 37 6.09 -11.45 35.10
N VAL A 38 7.31 -11.87 34.76
CA VAL A 38 8.07 -12.84 35.56
C VAL A 38 8.51 -12.23 36.90
N ALA A 39 8.94 -10.97 36.89
CA ALA A 39 9.38 -10.26 38.09
C ALA A 39 8.24 -9.95 39.07
N ASP A 40 7.08 -9.51 38.56
CA ASP A 40 5.91 -9.21 39.39
C ASP A 40 4.59 -9.52 38.65
N LYS A 41 3.90 -10.57 39.10
CA LYS A 41 2.60 -10.99 38.53
C LYS A 41 1.44 -10.09 38.98
N SER A 42 1.64 -9.19 39.94
CA SER A 42 0.61 -8.24 40.38
C SER A 42 0.50 -7.02 39.44
N ILE A 43 1.49 -6.82 38.56
CA ILE A 43 1.59 -5.66 37.67
C ILE A 43 0.45 -5.56 36.65
N ALA A 44 -0.23 -6.68 36.36
CA ALA A 44 -1.32 -6.72 35.39
C ALA A 44 -2.35 -7.82 35.73
N PRO A 45 -3.60 -7.68 35.25
CA PRO A 45 -4.60 -8.73 35.39
C PRO A 45 -4.16 -10.05 34.75
N ILE A 46 -4.59 -11.19 35.33
CA ILE A 46 -4.27 -12.55 34.85
C ILE A 46 -4.52 -12.73 33.35
N LYS A 47 -5.60 -12.12 32.82
CA LYS A 47 -5.91 -12.15 31.38
C LYS A 47 -4.79 -11.53 30.52
N ILE A 48 -4.26 -10.38 30.94
CA ILE A 48 -3.17 -9.69 30.21
C ILE A 48 -1.88 -10.51 30.30
N ILE A 49 -1.59 -11.08 31.46
CA ILE A 49 -0.45 -11.99 31.66
C ILE A 49 -0.56 -13.21 30.72
N SER A 50 -1.76 -13.77 30.56
CA SER A 50 -1.97 -14.89 29.63
C SER A 50 -1.73 -14.51 28.17
N ILE A 51 -2.04 -13.27 27.78
CA ILE A 51 -1.76 -12.75 26.42
C ILE A 51 -0.25 -12.55 26.23
N ILE A 52 0.44 -11.95 27.21
CA ILE A 52 1.89 -11.73 27.16
C ILE A 52 2.65 -13.06 27.03
N ASN A 53 2.19 -14.11 27.71
CA ASN A 53 2.81 -15.44 27.62
C ASN A 53 2.34 -16.25 26.40
N SER A 54 1.37 -15.76 25.62
CA SER A 54 0.81 -16.50 24.49
C SER A 54 1.69 -16.38 23.26
N ARG A 55 2.39 -17.48 22.93
CA ARG A 55 3.16 -17.58 21.67
C ARG A 55 2.27 -17.39 20.44
N CYS A 56 1.04 -17.91 20.46
CA CYS A 56 0.11 -17.79 19.35
C CYS A 56 -0.30 -16.33 19.12
N PHE A 57 -0.56 -15.57 20.19
CA PHE A 57 -0.89 -14.15 20.06
C PHE A 57 0.21 -13.36 19.35
N PHE A 58 1.47 -13.50 19.79
CA PHE A 58 2.58 -12.79 19.14
C PHE A 58 2.86 -13.27 17.72
N LYS A 59 2.66 -14.56 17.45
CA LYS A 59 2.73 -15.10 16.09
C LYS A 59 1.69 -14.44 15.17
N ASP A 60 0.46 -14.27 15.65
CA ASP A 60 -0.60 -13.58 14.91
C ASP A 60 -0.28 -12.10 14.69
N VAL A 61 0.26 -11.42 15.71
CA VAL A 61 0.73 -10.02 15.61
C VAL A 61 1.85 -9.88 14.56
N GLU A 62 2.83 -10.78 14.56
CA GLU A 62 3.92 -10.80 13.57
C GLU A 62 3.39 -11.01 12.14
N ASN A 63 2.46 -11.96 11.97
CA ASN A 63 1.84 -12.24 10.69
C ASN A 63 1.02 -11.05 10.19
N LEU A 64 0.25 -10.40 11.07
CA LEU A 64 -0.49 -9.20 10.73
C LEU A 64 0.46 -8.04 10.38
N TYR A 65 1.55 -7.88 11.12
CA TYR A 65 2.55 -6.85 10.84
C TYR A 65 3.20 -7.03 9.46
N LYS A 66 3.55 -8.26 9.07
CA LYS A 66 4.11 -8.58 7.75
C LYS A 66 3.19 -8.12 6.61
N ILE A 67 1.88 -8.19 6.81
CA ILE A 67 0.89 -7.78 5.81
C ILE A 67 0.66 -6.27 5.85
N MET A 68 0.55 -5.69 7.04
CA MET A 68 0.24 -4.28 7.22
C MET A 68 1.41 -3.36 6.87
N LYS A 69 2.65 -3.80 7.08
CA LYS A 69 3.85 -2.99 6.80
C LYS A 69 3.97 -2.54 5.34
N PRO A 70 3.92 -3.41 4.32
CA PRO A 70 3.98 -2.98 2.92
C PRO A 70 2.77 -2.15 2.51
N LEU A 71 1.58 -2.42 3.05
CA LEU A 71 0.38 -1.61 2.81
C LEU A 71 0.56 -0.18 3.35
N ALA A 72 1.00 -0.04 4.59
CA ALA A 72 1.26 1.26 5.21
C ALA A 72 2.35 2.03 4.45
N TYR A 73 3.41 1.35 4.03
CA TYR A 73 4.48 1.97 3.25
C TYR A 73 3.99 2.45 1.87
N ALA A 74 3.24 1.62 1.14
CA ALA A 74 2.64 1.99 -0.13
C ALA A 74 1.71 3.21 0.01
N MET A 75 0.84 3.22 1.01
CA MET A 75 -0.05 4.36 1.27
C MET A 75 0.74 5.65 1.56
N LYS A 76 1.82 5.56 2.34
CA LYS A 76 2.70 6.70 2.61
C LYS A 76 3.32 7.27 1.33
N ILE A 77 3.76 6.41 0.40
CA ILE A 77 4.32 6.86 -0.87
C ILE A 77 3.23 7.50 -1.74
N ILE A 78 2.06 6.87 -1.84
CA ILE A 78 0.92 7.38 -2.64
C ILE A 78 0.42 8.74 -2.11
N GLN A 79 0.54 8.99 -0.81
CA GLN A 79 0.17 10.27 -0.22
C GLN A 79 1.26 11.34 -0.33
N SER A 80 2.45 10.98 -0.82
CA SER A 80 3.53 11.96 -0.99
C SER A 80 3.22 12.92 -2.13
N SER A 81 3.62 14.18 -1.99
CA SER A 81 3.38 15.24 -2.99
C SER A 81 4.15 15.04 -4.31
N SER A 82 5.09 14.10 -4.35
CA SER A 82 5.96 13.84 -5.50
C SER A 82 5.56 12.60 -6.31
N ILE A 83 4.41 11.99 -6.01
CA ILE A 83 3.92 10.79 -6.69
C ILE A 83 3.33 11.13 -8.07
N THR A 84 3.63 10.33 -9.08
CA THR A 84 2.95 10.35 -10.37
C THR A 84 1.97 9.18 -10.48
N LEU A 85 1.07 9.27 -11.45
CA LEU A 85 0.12 8.20 -11.74
C LEU A 85 0.80 6.90 -12.18
N ALA A 86 1.96 7.01 -12.84
CA ALA A 86 2.81 5.87 -13.19
C ALA A 86 3.38 5.19 -11.94
N ASP A 87 3.78 5.97 -10.93
CA ASP A 87 4.24 5.43 -9.65
C ASP A 87 3.10 4.69 -8.91
N CYS A 88 1.87 5.23 -8.94
CA CYS A 88 0.70 4.58 -8.34
C CYS A 88 0.44 3.19 -8.94
N TYR A 89 0.48 3.06 -10.27
CA TYR A 89 0.32 1.76 -10.94
C TYR A 89 1.38 0.76 -10.46
N LEU A 90 2.65 1.18 -10.44
CA LEU A 90 3.77 0.33 -10.02
C LEU A 90 3.62 -0.11 -8.55
N ILE A 91 3.26 0.81 -7.65
CA ILE A 91 3.04 0.50 -6.23
C ILE A 91 1.92 -0.52 -6.08
N LEU A 92 0.80 -0.36 -6.80
CA LEU A 92 -0.31 -1.32 -6.78
C LEU A 92 0.11 -2.69 -7.33
N SER A 93 0.92 -2.74 -8.40
CA SER A 93 1.47 -4.00 -8.92
C SER A 93 2.38 -4.69 -7.90
N TYR A 94 3.23 -3.95 -7.19
CA TYR A 94 4.05 -4.51 -6.11
C TYR A 94 3.20 -5.03 -4.96
N LEU A 95 2.16 -4.30 -4.56
CA LEU A 95 1.22 -4.76 -3.54
C LEU A 95 0.50 -6.04 -3.97
N GLN A 96 0.16 -6.17 -5.25
CA GLN A 96 -0.46 -7.39 -5.79
C GLN A 96 0.47 -8.60 -5.67
N LEU A 97 1.76 -8.43 -5.96
CA LEU A 97 2.77 -9.48 -5.76
C LEU A 97 2.90 -9.87 -4.29
N ALA A 98 3.03 -8.89 -3.38
CA ALA A 98 3.08 -9.14 -1.94
C ALA A 98 1.81 -9.85 -1.44
N ALA A 99 0.64 -9.46 -1.93
CA ALA A 99 -0.62 -10.12 -1.59
C ALA A 99 -0.69 -11.58 -2.06
N ASN A 100 -0.11 -11.90 -3.21
CA ASN A 100 0.00 -13.28 -3.68
C ASN A 100 0.88 -14.13 -2.74
N GLU A 101 2.00 -13.58 -2.25
CA GLU A 101 2.84 -14.25 -1.26
C GLU A 101 2.09 -14.53 0.05
N PHE A 102 1.25 -13.59 0.51
CA PHE A 102 0.41 -13.80 1.70
C PHE A 102 -0.65 -14.89 1.49
N VAL A 103 -1.18 -15.04 0.28
CA VAL A 103 -2.15 -16.10 -0.07
C VAL A 103 -1.48 -17.48 -0.09
N ALA A 104 -0.21 -17.54 -0.52
CA ALA A 104 0.55 -18.78 -0.55
C ALA A 104 0.79 -19.35 0.86
N GLN A 105 1.03 -18.49 1.86
CA GLN A 105 1.26 -18.87 3.25
C GLN A 105 -0.03 -19.25 3.98
N THR A 106 -0.07 -20.44 4.60
CA THR A 106 -1.26 -20.97 5.30
C THR A 106 -1.77 -20.05 6.41
N GLU A 107 -0.86 -19.52 7.24
CA GLU A 107 -1.18 -18.68 8.40
C GLU A 107 -1.81 -17.33 8.01
N THR A 108 -1.43 -16.78 6.85
CA THR A 108 -1.91 -15.48 6.38
C THR A 108 -2.96 -15.57 5.27
N ARG A 109 -3.26 -16.77 4.76
CA ARG A 109 -4.05 -17.00 3.54
C ARG A 109 -5.41 -16.28 3.53
N THR A 110 -6.15 -16.33 4.64
CA THR A 110 -7.50 -15.75 4.70
C THR A 110 -7.45 -14.23 4.59
N PHE A 111 -6.56 -13.59 5.35
CA PHE A 111 -6.38 -12.14 5.27
C PHE A 111 -5.71 -11.72 3.95
N GLY A 112 -4.74 -12.51 3.47
CA GLY A 112 -4.12 -12.34 2.16
C GLY A 112 -5.15 -12.33 1.03
N ARG A 113 -6.14 -13.24 1.05
CA ARG A 113 -7.25 -13.23 0.06
C ARG A 113 -8.08 -11.96 0.11
N PHE A 114 -8.37 -11.45 1.31
CA PHE A 114 -9.09 -10.19 1.47
C PHE A 114 -8.29 -9.00 0.90
N VAL A 115 -7.00 -8.90 1.27
CA VAL A 115 -6.09 -7.86 0.80
C VAL A 115 -5.95 -7.92 -0.73
N ASN A 116 -5.75 -9.11 -1.28
CA ASN A 116 -5.65 -9.36 -2.72
C ASN A 116 -6.92 -8.92 -3.47
N LYS A 117 -8.11 -9.22 -2.92
CA LYS A 117 -9.38 -8.75 -3.50
C LYS A 117 -9.44 -7.21 -3.59
N VAL A 118 -9.06 -6.52 -2.53
CA VAL A 118 -9.09 -5.05 -2.49
C VAL A 118 -8.06 -4.46 -3.46
N ILE A 119 -6.84 -4.99 -3.49
CA ILE A 119 -5.79 -4.53 -4.41
C ILE A 119 -6.22 -4.75 -5.86
N ASN A 120 -6.77 -5.91 -6.22
CA ASN A 120 -7.27 -6.17 -7.57
C ASN A 120 -8.35 -5.18 -8.01
N ILE A 121 -9.29 -4.82 -7.12
CA ILE A 121 -10.30 -3.80 -7.43
C ILE A 121 -9.63 -2.47 -7.77
N ARG A 122 -8.64 -2.05 -6.95
CA ARG A 122 -7.90 -0.81 -7.19
C ARG A 122 -7.02 -0.89 -8.43
N LEU A 123 -6.34 -2.00 -8.67
CA LEU A 123 -5.48 -2.17 -9.84
C LEU A 123 -6.29 -2.07 -11.14
N LYS A 124 -7.51 -2.62 -11.17
CA LYS A 124 -8.45 -2.49 -12.29
C LYS A 124 -8.82 -1.05 -12.62
N GLU A 125 -8.87 -0.15 -11.63
CA GLU A 125 -9.08 1.29 -11.88
C GLU A 125 -7.92 1.89 -12.70
N PHE A 126 -6.73 1.29 -12.64
CA PHE A 126 -5.53 1.71 -13.37
C PHE A 126 -5.30 0.92 -14.67
N GLU A 127 -6.07 -0.14 -14.92
CA GLU A 127 -6.04 -0.94 -16.16
C GLU A 127 -6.83 -0.25 -17.30
N ASN A 128 -6.60 1.05 -17.49
CA ASN A 128 -7.11 1.81 -18.63
C ASN A 128 -5.94 2.32 -19.48
N ASP A 129 -6.12 2.33 -20.79
CA ASP A 129 -5.15 2.81 -21.77
C ASP A 129 -4.51 4.15 -21.40
N LEU A 130 -5.26 5.12 -20.84
CA LEU A 130 -4.70 6.41 -20.43
C LEU A 130 -3.67 6.28 -19.31
N TYR A 131 -4.00 5.54 -18.25
CA TYR A 131 -3.14 5.36 -17.08
C TYR A 131 -1.94 4.47 -17.39
N LEU A 132 -2.17 3.41 -18.18
CA LEU A 132 -1.09 2.61 -18.71
C LEU A 132 -0.16 3.44 -19.61
N SER A 133 -0.71 4.32 -20.47
CA SER A 133 0.09 5.23 -21.30
C SER A 133 0.99 6.13 -20.46
N ALA A 134 0.47 6.67 -19.34
CA ALA A 134 1.27 7.48 -18.43
C ALA A 134 2.49 6.71 -17.91
N TYR A 135 2.34 5.42 -17.58
CA TYR A 135 3.45 4.56 -17.21
C TYR A 135 4.43 4.33 -18.37
N TYR A 136 3.96 3.92 -19.55
CA TYR A 136 4.81 3.59 -20.69
C TYR A 136 5.61 4.79 -21.23
N LEU A 137 5.03 6.00 -21.14
CA LEU A 137 5.69 7.22 -21.58
C LEU A 137 6.68 7.77 -20.54
N HIS A 138 6.54 7.37 -19.27
CA HIS A 138 7.31 7.91 -18.16
C HIS A 138 8.81 7.61 -18.33
N PRO A 139 9.70 8.63 -18.43
CA PRO A 139 11.12 8.43 -18.71
C PRO A 139 11.83 7.45 -17.75
N LYS A 140 11.46 7.50 -16.46
CA LYS A 140 12.01 6.63 -15.40
C LYS A 140 11.74 5.13 -15.63
N TYR A 141 10.68 4.78 -16.36
CA TYR A 141 10.21 3.39 -16.52
C TYR A 141 10.42 2.85 -17.95
N ARG A 142 10.95 3.67 -18.86
CA ARG A 142 11.27 3.22 -20.22
C ARG A 142 12.30 2.10 -20.17
N GLY A 143 12.03 1.02 -20.92
CA GLY A 143 12.91 -0.15 -20.99
C GLY A 143 12.80 -1.11 -19.78
N GLY A 144 12.08 -0.73 -18.71
CA GLY A 144 11.95 -1.52 -17.48
C GLY A 144 11.04 -2.75 -17.55
N GLY A 145 10.59 -3.14 -18.75
CA GLY A 145 9.85 -4.37 -19.01
C GLY A 145 8.60 -4.58 -18.14
N MET A 146 7.43 -4.11 -18.57
CA MET A 146 6.17 -4.45 -17.88
C MET A 146 5.58 -5.79 -18.33
N LEU A 147 5.00 -6.53 -17.39
CA LEU A 147 4.47 -7.90 -17.49
C LEU A 147 3.11 -8.04 -18.23
N THR A 148 2.73 -7.13 -19.13
CA THR A 148 1.42 -7.22 -19.80
C THR A 148 1.49 -7.30 -21.33
N ASP A 149 0.66 -8.19 -21.83
CA ASP A 149 0.07 -8.35 -23.16
C ASP A 149 -0.60 -7.07 -23.71
N GLY A 150 -0.89 -6.09 -22.85
CA GLY A 150 -1.51 -4.80 -23.22
C GLY A 150 -0.59 -3.77 -23.92
N ARG A 151 0.72 -4.04 -24.10
CA ARG A 151 1.65 -3.11 -24.75
C ARG A 151 1.14 -2.61 -26.11
N SER A 152 0.62 -3.52 -26.93
CA SER A 152 0.15 -3.20 -28.29
C SER A 152 -1.08 -2.29 -28.29
N ALA A 153 -2.01 -2.49 -27.36
CA ALA A 153 -3.19 -1.65 -27.19
C ALA A 153 -2.81 -0.23 -26.76
N VAL A 154 -1.89 -0.12 -25.79
CA VAL A 154 -1.41 1.19 -25.31
C VAL A 154 -0.68 1.97 -26.40
N TYR A 155 0.21 1.34 -27.16
CA TYR A 155 0.86 2.04 -28.28
C TYR A 155 -0.13 2.48 -29.35
N ARG A 156 -1.17 1.67 -29.63
CA ARG A 156 -2.25 2.06 -30.55
C ARG A 156 -3.00 3.28 -30.02
N TYR A 157 -3.39 3.26 -28.75
CA TYR A 157 -4.04 4.38 -28.09
C TYR A 157 -3.21 5.67 -28.16
N ILE A 158 -1.91 5.59 -27.84
CA ILE A 158 -0.98 6.73 -27.91
C ILE A 158 -0.90 7.27 -29.34
N ALA A 159 -0.81 6.39 -30.34
CA ALA A 159 -0.77 6.80 -31.74
C ALA A 159 -2.06 7.51 -32.18
N GLU A 160 -3.23 6.96 -31.84
CA GLU A 160 -4.53 7.57 -32.12
C GLU A 160 -4.70 8.93 -31.43
N TYR A 161 -4.29 9.03 -30.17
CA TYR A 161 -4.35 10.26 -29.40
C TYR A 161 -3.40 11.34 -29.99
N SER A 162 -2.19 10.94 -30.38
CA SER A 162 -1.22 11.83 -31.05
C SER A 162 -1.77 12.38 -32.36
N LYS A 163 -2.45 11.54 -33.15
CA LYS A 163 -3.12 11.96 -34.40
C LYS A 163 -4.22 12.98 -34.13
N LYS A 164 -5.03 12.78 -33.09
CA LYS A 164 -6.08 13.74 -32.69
C LYS A 164 -5.48 15.10 -32.29
N ILE A 165 -4.42 15.11 -31.49
CA ILE A 165 -3.71 16.35 -31.12
C ILE A 165 -3.16 17.05 -32.36
N GLY A 166 -2.47 16.32 -33.23
CA GLY A 166 -1.89 16.87 -34.46
C GLY A 166 -2.94 17.53 -35.35
N ASN A 167 -4.08 16.88 -35.54
CA ASN A 167 -5.19 17.44 -36.32
C ASN A 167 -5.75 18.73 -35.70
N ASN A 168 -5.87 18.80 -34.38
CA ASN A 168 -6.34 20.00 -33.68
C ASN A 168 -5.34 21.18 -33.76
N LEU A 169 -4.04 20.88 -33.75
CA LEU A 169 -2.99 21.89 -33.93
C LEU A 169 -2.94 22.44 -35.36
N LEU A 170 -3.29 21.64 -36.36
CA LEU A 170 -3.39 22.08 -37.76
C LEU A 170 -4.62 22.98 -37.97
N MET A 171 -5.76 22.65 -37.34
CA MET A 171 -6.98 23.47 -37.39
C MET A 171 -6.80 24.86 -36.74
N THR A 172 -6.02 24.95 -35.67
CA THR A 172 -5.77 26.21 -34.94
C THR A 172 -4.74 27.13 -35.60
N LYS A 173 -3.92 26.62 -36.53
CA LYS A 173 -3.01 27.44 -37.35
C LYS A 173 -3.66 28.11 -38.56
N ASN A 174 -4.91 27.76 -38.86
CA ASN A 174 -5.68 28.33 -39.98
C ASN A 174 -6.63 29.47 -39.53
N VAL A 175 -6.34 30.11 -38.40
CA VAL A 175 -6.98 31.34 -37.90
C VAL A 175 -5.94 32.46 -37.92
#